data_AF-A0A957HKV5-F1
#
_entry.id   AF-A0A957HKV5-F1
#
_cell.length_a   1.000
_cell.length_b   1.000
_cell.length_c   1.000
_cell.angle_alpha   90.00
_cell.angle_beta   90.00
_cell.angle_gamma   90.00
#
_symmetry.space_group_name_H-M   'P 1'
#
loop_
_entity.id
_entity.type
_entity.pdbx_description
1 polymer ?
#
loop_
_entity_poly.entity_id
_entity_poly.type
_entity_poly.pdbx_seq_one_letter_code
_entity_poly.pdbx_strand_id
1 'polypeptide(L)'
;DLPFNNPVAIFTKPDEDVQHIYVADAGNQRIVQLNKDGSFLRQFKPNTEAGVSFTNLQDIYVDEIGGKMFVLDNNNLYLATLPTE
;
A
#
# COMPACT_ATOMS: atom_id res chain seq x y z
N ASP A 1 1.73 -11.32 10.82
CA ASP A 1 1.25 -10.89 9.49
C ASP A 1 0.90 -12.11 8.66
N LEU A 2 -0.06 -12.02 7.73
CA LEU A 2 -0.33 -13.09 6.75
C LEU A 2 0.79 -13.13 5.70
N PRO A 3 1.18 -14.30 5.16
CA PRO A 3 2.05 -14.37 4.00
C PRO A 3 1.46 -13.60 2.81
N PHE A 4 2.32 -12.99 2.00
CA PHE A 4 1.90 -12.38 0.74
C PHE A 4 1.19 -13.40 -0.15
N ASN A 5 0.14 -12.95 -0.82
CA ASN A 5 -0.67 -13.76 -1.72
C ASN A 5 -0.88 -12.98 -3.02
N ASN A 6 -0.19 -13.39 -4.08
CA ASN A 6 -0.19 -12.71 -5.38
C ASN A 6 0.06 -11.18 -5.28
N PRO A 7 1.21 -10.73 -4.72
CA PRO A 7 1.56 -9.32 -4.72
C PRO A 7 1.82 -8.83 -6.15
N VAL A 8 1.35 -7.62 -6.46
CA VAL A 8 1.34 -7.07 -7.83
C VAL A 8 2.29 -5.88 -8.00
N ALA A 9 2.59 -5.17 -6.92
CA ALA A 9 3.46 -4.00 -6.95
C ALA A 9 4.22 -3.84 -5.63
N ILE A 10 5.37 -3.18 -5.73
CA ILE A 10 6.21 -2.76 -4.62
C ILE A 10 6.63 -1.31 -4.87
N PHE A 11 6.54 -0.47 -3.84
CA PHE A 11 7.05 0.88 -3.86
C PHE A 11 8.09 1.06 -2.76
N THR A 12 9.28 1.50 -3.14
CA THR A 12 10.31 2.02 -2.25
C THR A 12 11.34 2.82 -3.06
N LYS A 13 12.15 3.62 -2.37
CA LYS A 13 13.28 4.40 -2.93
C LYS A 13 14.47 4.30 -1.95
N PRO A 14 15.67 4.84 -2.24
CA PRO A 14 16.73 4.94 -1.24
C PRO A 14 16.25 5.59 0.07
N ASP A 15 16.90 5.25 1.18
CA ASP A 15 16.45 5.65 2.53
C ASP A 15 16.44 7.16 2.76
N GLU A 16 17.23 7.92 1.97
CA GLU A 16 17.23 9.38 1.95
C GLU A 16 15.95 9.99 1.34
N ASP A 17 15.22 9.23 0.53
CA ASP A 17 13.99 9.67 -0.14
C ASP A 17 12.71 9.14 0.54
N VAL A 18 12.73 7.87 0.97
CA VAL A 18 11.56 7.13 1.47
C VAL A 18 12.00 6.16 2.56
N GLN A 19 11.33 6.18 3.70
CA GLN A 19 11.66 5.40 4.91
C GLN A 19 11.10 3.97 4.89
N HIS A 20 10.04 3.69 4.13
CA HIS A 20 9.37 2.40 4.17
C HIS A 20 9.38 1.66 2.83
N ILE A 21 8.97 0.40 2.89
CA ILE A 21 8.60 -0.42 1.75
C ILE A 21 7.08 -0.59 1.79
N TYR A 22 6.42 -0.38 0.66
CA TYR A 22 5.00 -0.64 0.50
C TYR A 22 4.80 -1.76 -0.53
N VAL A 23 3.93 -2.72 -0.22
CA VAL A 23 3.62 -3.85 -1.10
C VAL A 23 2.11 -3.91 -1.34
N ALA A 24 1.71 -3.89 -2.60
CA ALA A 24 0.33 -4.14 -3.03
C ALA A 24 0.08 -5.66 -3.06
N ASP A 25 -0.56 -6.19 -2.02
CA ASP A 25 -0.78 -7.62 -1.80
C ASP A 25 -2.21 -7.99 -2.25
N ALA A 26 -2.38 -8.15 -3.57
CA ALA A 26 -3.70 -8.19 -4.22
C ALA A 26 -4.55 -9.39 -3.78
N GLY A 27 -3.96 -10.57 -3.64
CA GLY A 27 -4.68 -11.77 -3.20
C GLY A 27 -5.16 -11.69 -1.74
N ASN A 28 -4.58 -10.80 -0.94
CA ASN A 28 -5.05 -10.47 0.41
C ASN A 28 -5.81 -9.14 0.48
N GLN A 29 -6.05 -8.48 -0.66
CA GLN A 29 -6.81 -7.24 -0.80
C GLN A 29 -6.35 -6.14 0.17
N ARG A 30 -5.03 -5.92 0.22
CA ARG A 30 -4.40 -4.97 1.15
C ARG A 30 -3.15 -4.35 0.56
N ILE A 31 -2.71 -3.26 1.18
CA ILE A 31 -1.37 -2.72 1.00
C ILE A 31 -0.63 -2.90 2.32
N VAL A 32 0.57 -3.45 2.28
CA VAL A 32 1.40 -3.69 3.47
C VAL A 32 2.51 -2.66 3.52
N GLN A 33 2.75 -2.07 4.69
CA GLN A 33 3.88 -1.19 4.96
C GLN A 33 4.88 -1.93 5.85
N LEU A 34 6.15 -1.89 5.45
CA LEU A 34 7.26 -2.54 6.14
C LEU A 34 8.37 -1.51 6.40
N ASN A 35 9.19 -1.77 7.42
CA ASN A 35 10.50 -1.17 7.55
C ASN A 35 11.44 -1.65 6.42
N LYS A 36 12.57 -0.95 6.22
CA LYS A 36 13.60 -1.33 5.24
C LYS A 36 14.28 -2.66 5.52
N ASP A 37 14.24 -3.13 6.77
CA ASP A 37 14.70 -4.46 7.15
C ASP A 37 13.67 -5.58 6.85
N GLY A 38 12.51 -5.22 6.28
CA GLY A 38 11.42 -6.12 5.93
C GLY A 38 10.45 -6.43 7.07
N SER A 39 10.64 -5.87 8.26
CA SER A 39 9.72 -6.07 9.38
C SER A 39 8.38 -5.37 9.15
N PHE A 40 7.29 -6.06 9.48
CA PHE A 40 5.93 -5.54 9.30
C PHE A 40 5.64 -4.37 10.24
N LEU A 41 5.12 -3.27 9.69
CA LEU A 41 4.62 -2.14 10.46
C LEU A 41 3.10 -2.14 10.55
N ARG A 42 2.42 -2.06 9.40
CA ARG A 42 0.96 -1.94 9.32
C ARG A 42 0.44 -2.38 7.96
N GLN A 43 -0.88 -2.40 7.83
CA GLN A 43 -1.56 -2.63 6.56
C GLN A 43 -2.70 -1.64 6.35
N PHE A 44 -2.95 -1.32 5.08
CA PHE A 44 -4.08 -0.54 4.62
C PHE A 44 -5.07 -1.47 3.93
N LYS A 45 -6.34 -1.37 4.32
CA LYS A 45 -7.45 -2.12 3.73
C LYS A 45 -8.51 -1.15 3.23
N PRO A 46 -9.26 -1.51 2.18
CA PRO A 46 -10.28 -0.64 1.64
C PRO A 46 -11.44 -0.51 2.64
N ASN A 47 -12.08 0.66 2.68
CA ASN A 47 -13.33 0.82 3.41
C ASN A 47 -14.47 0.22 2.58
N THR A 48 -14.77 -1.06 2.84
CA THR A 48 -15.82 -1.80 2.12
C THR A 48 -17.22 -1.25 2.38
N GLU A 49 -17.45 -0.60 3.54
CA GLU A 49 -18.74 0.04 3.84
C GLU A 49 -18.96 1.29 2.98
N ALA A 50 -17.88 1.95 2.56
CA ALA A 50 -17.90 3.06 1.62
C ALA A 50 -17.88 2.61 0.14
N GLY A 51 -18.03 1.30 -0.13
CA GLY A 51 -18.01 0.75 -1.48
C GLY A 51 -16.63 0.70 -2.14
N VAL A 52 -15.55 0.87 -1.37
CA VAL A 52 -14.17 0.71 -1.85
C VAL A 52 -13.80 -0.76 -1.79
N SER A 53 -13.18 -1.27 -2.85
CA SER A 53 -12.63 -2.62 -2.92
C SER A 53 -11.15 -2.55 -3.32
N PHE A 54 -10.39 -3.61 -3.08
CA PHE A 54 -9.07 -3.85 -3.69
C PHE A 54 -9.05 -5.22 -4.38
N THR A 55 -10.17 -5.59 -5.02
CA THR A 55 -10.34 -6.93 -5.62
C THR A 55 -9.52 -7.12 -6.91
N ASN A 56 -9.10 -6.02 -7.54
CA ASN A 56 -8.29 -5.99 -8.76
C ASN A 56 -7.14 -4.98 -8.59
N LEU A 57 -6.51 -4.99 -7.43
CA LEU A 57 -5.35 -4.15 -7.12
C LEU A 57 -4.27 -4.37 -8.18
N GLN A 58 -3.71 -3.27 -8.72
CA GLN A 58 -2.72 -3.31 -9.80
C GLN A 58 -1.41 -2.65 -9.42
N ASP A 59 -1.46 -1.44 -8.88
CA ASP A 59 -0.27 -0.66 -8.60
C ASP A 59 -0.49 0.38 -7.48
N ILE A 60 0.61 0.90 -6.95
CA ILE A 60 0.64 1.94 -5.92
C ILE A 60 1.73 2.98 -6.21
N TYR A 61 1.46 4.23 -5.84
CA TYR A 61 2.47 5.27 -5.73
C TYR A 61 2.36 5.93 -4.35
N VAL A 62 3.49 6.17 -3.71
CA VAL A 62 3.51 6.72 -2.34
C VAL A 62 4.35 8.00 -2.30
N ASP A 63 3.78 9.02 -1.69
CA ASP A 63 4.44 10.26 -1.31
C ASP A 63 4.46 10.32 0.22
N GLU A 64 5.51 9.79 0.84
CA GLU A 64 5.64 9.79 2.29
C GLU A 64 5.74 11.20 2.87
N ILE A 65 6.47 12.10 2.20
CA ILE A 65 6.67 13.48 2.63
C ILE A 65 5.34 14.24 2.62
N GLY A 66 4.56 14.09 1.54
CA GLY A 66 3.22 14.67 1.42
C GLY A 66 2.13 13.89 2.15
N GLY A 67 2.45 12.74 2.75
CA GLY A 67 1.52 11.91 3.52
C GLY A 67 0.41 11.28 2.68
N LYS A 68 0.68 10.90 1.42
CA LYS A 68 -0.32 10.41 0.47
C LYS A 68 0.09 9.10 -0.18
N MET A 69 -0.91 8.29 -0.50
CA MET A 69 -0.76 7.10 -1.31
C MET A 69 -1.88 7.03 -2.35
N PHE A 70 -1.48 6.77 -3.59
CA PHE A 70 -2.36 6.56 -4.72
C PHE A 70 -2.42 5.07 -5.02
N VAL A 71 -3.62 4.54 -5.19
CA VAL A 71 -3.87 3.11 -5.37
C VAL A 71 -4.69 2.89 -6.62
N LEU A 72 -4.18 2.07 -7.53
CA LEU A 72 -4.90 1.65 -8.73
C LEU A 72 -5.56 0.29 -8.50
N ASP A 73 -6.89 0.27 -8.57
CA ASP A 73 -7.74 -0.93 -8.53
C ASP A 73 -8.62 -0.96 -9.78
N ASN A 74 -8.18 -1.70 -10.80
CA ASN A 74 -8.79 -1.72 -12.12
C ASN A 74 -9.00 -0.31 -12.73
N ASN A 75 -10.26 0.17 -12.78
CA ASN A 75 -10.61 1.49 -13.32
C ASN A 75 -10.71 2.59 -12.24
N ASN A 76 -10.41 2.25 -10.98
CA ASN A 76 -10.48 3.18 -9.86
C ASN A 76 -9.08 3.65 -9.46
N LEU A 77 -8.96 4.96 -9.23
CA LEU A 77 -7.82 5.58 -8.56
C LEU A 77 -8.30 6.04 -7.18
N TYR A 78 -7.77 5.42 -6.13
CA TYR A 78 -8.05 5.81 -4.76
C TYR A 78 -6.90 6.65 -4.20
N LEU A 79 -7.26 7.66 -3.40
CA LEU A 79 -6.33 8.41 -2.57
C LEU A 79 -6.50 7.98 -1.12
N ALA A 80 -5.40 7.58 -0.49
CA ALA A 80 -5.30 7.33 0.94
C ALA A 80 -4.33 8.32 1.59
N THR A 81 -4.65 8.75 2.79
CA THR A 81 -3.74 9.54 3.64
C THR A 81 -2.89 8.57 4.46
N LEU A 82 -1.58 8.79 4.49
CA LEU A 82 -0.69 8.05 5.36
C LEU A 82 -0.84 8.59 6.80
N PRO A 83 -0.97 7.71 7.80
CA PRO A 83 -0.93 8.15 9.19
C PRO A 83 0.42 8.79 9.49
N THR A 84 0.40 9.88 10.26
CA THR A 84 1.63 10.37 10.89
C THR A 84 2.08 9.35 11.93
N GLU A 85 3.40 9.17 12.05
CA GLU A 85 4.01 8.42 13.16
C GLU A 85 3.70 9.09 14.51
#